data_AF-A0A4R7IWU4-F1
#
_entry.id   AF-A0A4R7IWU4-F1
#
_cell.length_a   1.000
_cell.length_b   1.000
_cell.length_c   1.000
_cell.angle_alpha   90.00
_cell.angle_beta   90.00
_cell.angle_gamma   90.00
#
_symmetry.space_group_name_H-M   'P 1'
#
loop_
_entity.id
_entity.type
_entity.pdbx_description
1 polymer ?
#
loop_
_entity_poly.entity_id
_entity_poly.type
_entity_poly.pdbx_seq_one_letter_code
_entity_poly.pdbx_strand_id
1 'polypeptide(L)'
;MTTELYYLAYGSNLDPERLGRHLAESTARQPQWTTIDHGVQFAGNSRRWHGGVAFLTLIPTGVLHPARLYPMTGTTFAALFGSENFVGELPPDPSLLGLQPGEWIRMLIPGGAADWRGKYNAILRLDDHADAPVYTFTTCRDLPPRPPGSEYLTLIANARSLAPTGQSPTWQGDPPQTPDPSARRGDAWYGSLAPTDGRGVSLPAELAPTEPADRARVVDPMTGRSREVGLRFEGEQALIGQRDRPSGSDRLLILIDHRASS
;
A
#
# COMPACT_ATOMS: atom_id res chain seq x y z
N MET A 1 -11.06 -9.02 -20.85
CA MET A 1 -9.73 -8.74 -21.42
C MET A 1 -8.75 -8.76 -20.26
N THR A 2 -7.61 -9.45 -20.39
CA THR A 2 -6.54 -9.39 -19.37
C THR A 2 -5.85 -8.05 -19.49
N THR A 3 -5.84 -7.27 -18.41
CA THR A 3 -5.07 -6.02 -18.38
C THR A 3 -3.59 -6.36 -18.34
N GLU A 4 -2.85 -5.96 -19.38
CA GLU A 4 -1.40 -6.01 -19.42
C GLU A 4 -0.82 -4.87 -18.58
N LEU A 5 0.22 -5.16 -17.80
CA LEU A 5 0.92 -4.20 -16.97
C LEU A 5 2.38 -4.61 -16.80
N TYR A 6 3.19 -3.75 -16.18
CA TYR A 6 4.52 -4.10 -15.72
C TYR A 6 4.61 -4.09 -14.20
N TYR A 7 5.24 -5.12 -13.64
CA TYR A 7 5.76 -5.07 -12.27
C TYR A 7 7.19 -4.57 -12.28
N LEU A 8 7.47 -3.57 -11.45
CA LEU A 8 8.82 -3.07 -11.24
C LEU A 8 9.45 -3.70 -10.00
N ALA A 9 10.58 -4.38 -10.18
CA ALA A 9 11.41 -4.90 -9.10
C ALA A 9 12.61 -3.98 -8.83
N TYR A 10 12.91 -3.76 -7.56
CA TYR A 10 14.04 -2.93 -7.09
C TYR A 10 14.88 -3.60 -5.99
N GLY A 11 14.38 -4.71 -5.42
CA GLY A 11 15.04 -5.52 -4.40
C GLY A 11 15.48 -6.88 -4.94
N SER A 12 15.26 -7.94 -4.18
CA SER A 12 15.69 -9.29 -4.59
C SER A 12 15.01 -9.83 -5.85
N ASN A 13 13.86 -9.29 -6.24
CA ASN A 13 13.16 -9.69 -7.47
C ASN A 13 13.81 -9.08 -8.72
N LEU A 14 14.93 -8.36 -8.59
CA LEU A 14 15.82 -8.06 -9.73
C LEU A 14 16.39 -9.33 -10.36
N ASP A 15 16.52 -10.40 -9.57
CA ASP A 15 16.89 -11.74 -10.03
C ASP A 15 15.65 -12.45 -10.62
N PRO A 16 15.62 -12.76 -11.93
CA PRO A 16 14.50 -13.44 -12.58
C PRO A 16 14.28 -14.85 -12.05
N GLU A 17 15.34 -15.57 -11.66
CA GLU A 17 15.19 -16.94 -11.15
C GLU A 17 14.40 -16.91 -9.84
N ARG A 18 14.74 -15.95 -8.98
CA ARG A 18 14.04 -15.73 -7.73
C ARG A 18 12.58 -15.29 -7.95
N LEU A 19 12.34 -14.32 -8.83
CA LEU A 19 10.96 -13.93 -9.15
C LEU A 19 10.16 -15.12 -9.68
N GLY A 20 10.77 -15.94 -10.54
CA GLY A 20 10.16 -17.16 -11.09
C GLY A 20 9.67 -18.14 -10.04
N ARG A 21 10.25 -18.17 -8.83
CA ARG A 21 9.76 -19.01 -7.71
C ARG A 21 8.41 -18.55 -7.15
N HIS A 22 8.01 -17.31 -7.44
CA HIS A 22 6.72 -16.76 -7.03
C HIS A 22 5.66 -16.89 -8.12
N LEU A 23 6.06 -17.17 -9.36
CA LEU A 23 5.16 -17.23 -10.50
C LEU A 23 4.86 -18.70 -10.83
N ALA A 24 3.58 -19.03 -10.98
CA ALA A 24 3.17 -20.37 -11.43
C ALA A 24 3.53 -20.61 -12.91
N GLU A 25 3.66 -19.53 -13.69
CA GLU A 25 3.96 -19.56 -15.12
C GLU A 25 5.17 -18.69 -15.45
N SER A 26 5.99 -19.11 -16.40
CA SER A 26 7.07 -18.26 -16.90
C SER A 26 6.46 -17.08 -17.67
N THR A 27 6.92 -15.85 -17.40
CA THR A 27 6.57 -14.70 -18.25
C THR A 27 7.15 -14.94 -19.65
N ALA A 28 6.28 -15.07 -20.65
CA ALA A 28 6.71 -15.32 -22.04
C ALA A 28 7.58 -14.18 -22.61
N ARG A 29 7.40 -12.97 -22.09
CA ARG A 29 8.20 -11.79 -22.45
C ARG A 29 9.38 -11.62 -21.49
N GLN A 30 10.52 -11.23 -22.07
CA GLN A 30 11.77 -11.02 -21.33
C GLN A 30 11.68 -9.77 -20.44
N PRO A 31 12.21 -9.82 -19.20
CA PRO A 31 12.26 -8.66 -18.33
C PRO A 31 13.27 -7.62 -18.84
N GLN A 32 12.95 -6.35 -18.61
CA GLN A 32 13.70 -5.20 -19.14
C GLN A 32 14.33 -4.40 -18.01
N TRP A 33 15.57 -3.95 -18.20
CA TRP A 33 16.20 -3.04 -17.25
C TRP A 33 15.67 -1.62 -17.41
N THR A 34 15.57 -0.91 -16.29
CA THR A 34 15.17 0.51 -16.24
C THR A 34 15.79 1.17 -15.01
N THR A 35 15.47 2.44 -14.81
CA THR A 35 15.77 3.20 -13.59
C THR A 35 14.49 3.74 -12.97
N ILE A 36 14.49 3.93 -11.65
CA ILE A 36 13.40 4.57 -10.91
C ILE A 36 13.89 5.75 -10.12
N ASP A 37 13.13 6.83 -10.11
CA ASP A 37 13.35 7.97 -9.21
C ASP A 37 12.58 7.76 -7.90
N HIS A 38 12.97 6.77 -7.11
CA HIS A 38 12.42 6.53 -5.77
C HIS A 38 13.51 5.95 -4.89
N GLY A 39 13.68 6.50 -3.69
CA GLY A 39 14.67 6.04 -2.73
C GLY A 39 14.42 4.59 -2.31
N VAL A 40 15.48 3.78 -2.27
CA VAL A 40 15.41 2.41 -1.72
C VAL A 40 15.85 2.43 -0.26
N GLN A 41 14.96 2.03 0.65
CA GLN A 41 15.23 1.91 2.08
C GLN A 41 15.14 0.46 2.56
N PHE A 42 15.93 0.11 3.57
CA PHE A 42 15.88 -1.20 4.23
C PHE A 42 15.28 -1.07 5.62
N ALA A 43 14.18 -1.76 5.85
CA ALA A 43 13.44 -1.66 7.10
C ALA A 43 12.79 -2.99 7.49
N GLY A 44 12.25 -3.04 8.71
CA GLY A 44 11.58 -4.21 9.25
C GLY A 44 12.54 -5.37 9.53
N ASN A 45 11.98 -6.55 9.84
CA ASN A 45 12.76 -7.73 10.17
C ASN A 45 12.32 -8.94 9.35
N SER A 46 13.19 -9.43 8.47
CA SER A 46 12.94 -10.65 7.71
C SER A 46 13.68 -11.83 8.33
N ARG A 47 12.92 -12.89 8.63
CA ARG A 47 13.50 -14.19 9.05
C ARG A 47 14.30 -14.85 7.92
N ARG A 48 13.91 -14.62 6.67
CA ARG A 48 14.60 -15.19 5.50
C ARG A 48 15.93 -14.49 5.22
N TRP A 49 15.97 -13.16 5.38
CA TRP A 49 17.13 -12.34 5.05
C TRP A 49 17.97 -11.93 6.25
N HIS A 50 17.59 -12.37 7.45
CA HIS A 50 18.26 -12.05 8.72
C HIS A 50 18.54 -10.54 8.89
N GLY A 51 17.62 -9.69 8.42
CA GLY A 51 17.81 -8.23 8.37
C GLY A 51 16.62 -7.49 7.76
N GLY A 52 16.83 -6.21 7.44
CA GLY A 52 15.85 -5.38 6.75
C GLY A 52 15.62 -5.81 5.31
N VAL A 53 14.41 -5.57 4.80
CA VAL A 53 14.04 -5.80 3.39
C VAL A 53 13.84 -4.48 2.67
N ALA A 54 14.04 -4.49 1.35
CA ALA A 54 13.93 -3.29 0.54
C ALA A 54 12.47 -2.83 0.41
N PHE A 55 12.27 -1.52 0.55
CA PHE A 55 11.06 -0.78 0.22
C PHE A 55 11.42 0.45 -0.62
N LEU A 56 10.50 0.91 -1.46
CA LEU A 56 10.60 2.24 -2.08
C LEU A 56 9.95 3.29 -1.22
N THR A 57 10.52 4.49 -1.23
CA THR A 57 9.81 5.70 -0.79
C THR A 57 8.56 5.88 -1.66
N LEU A 58 7.47 6.36 -1.07
CA LEU A 58 6.23 6.64 -1.81
C LEU A 58 6.32 7.89 -2.69
N ILE A 59 7.31 8.74 -2.42
CA ILE A 59 7.61 9.94 -3.18
C ILE A 59 8.95 9.81 -3.91
N PRO A 60 9.09 10.45 -5.07
CA PRO A 60 10.37 10.57 -5.75
C PRO A 60 11.43 11.30 -4.91
N THR A 61 12.70 10.98 -5.15
CA THR A 61 13.82 11.53 -4.36
C THR A 61 14.82 12.32 -5.19
N GLY A 62 14.65 12.40 -6.50
CA GLY A 62 15.65 12.89 -7.45
C GLY A 62 16.84 11.94 -7.66
N VAL A 63 16.77 10.72 -7.13
CA VAL A 63 17.89 9.75 -7.15
C VAL A 63 17.46 8.50 -7.90
N LEU A 64 18.14 8.24 -9.02
CA LEU A 64 17.85 7.11 -9.87
C LEU A 64 18.48 5.81 -9.33
N HIS A 65 17.65 4.79 -9.16
CA HIS A 65 18.08 3.45 -8.80
C HIS A 65 17.84 2.45 -9.93
N PRO A 66 18.76 1.48 -10.15
CA PRO A 66 18.52 0.39 -11.10
C PRO A 66 17.32 -0.45 -10.68
N ALA A 67 16.44 -0.72 -11.64
CA ALA A 67 15.23 -1.49 -11.48
C ALA A 67 15.00 -2.42 -12.67
N ARG A 68 14.06 -3.35 -12.54
CA ARG A 68 13.72 -4.30 -13.59
C ARG A 68 12.22 -4.42 -13.77
N LEU A 69 11.77 -4.29 -15.00
CA LEU A 69 10.38 -4.38 -15.43
C LEU A 69 10.05 -5.81 -15.87
N TYR A 70 8.97 -6.33 -15.33
CA TYR A 70 8.43 -7.65 -15.66
C TYR A 70 7.04 -7.49 -16.26
N PRO A 71 6.85 -7.74 -17.56
CA PRO A 71 5.53 -7.71 -18.18
C PRO A 71 4.67 -8.85 -17.61
N MET A 72 3.44 -8.52 -17.21
CA MET A 72 2.51 -9.49 -16.64
C MET A 72 1.05 -9.06 -16.78
N THR A 73 0.15 -10.01 -16.54
CA THR A 73 -1.28 -9.72 -16.44
C THR A 73 -1.64 -9.23 -15.03
N GLY A 74 -2.78 -8.56 -14.90
CA GLY A 74 -3.34 -8.21 -13.58
C GLY A 74 -3.50 -9.42 -12.63
N THR A 75 -3.86 -10.60 -13.17
CA THR A 75 -3.98 -11.84 -12.38
C THR A 75 -2.62 -12.29 -11.85
N THR A 76 -1.59 -12.32 -12.70
CA THR A 76 -0.23 -12.68 -12.31
C THR A 76 0.33 -11.70 -11.27
N PHE A 77 0.04 -10.41 -11.42
CA PHE A 77 0.43 -9.37 -10.47
C PHE A 77 -0.21 -9.57 -9.09
N ALA A 78 -1.52 -9.85 -9.04
CA ALA A 78 -2.24 -10.13 -7.80
C ALA A 78 -1.73 -11.41 -7.11
N ALA A 79 -1.48 -12.48 -7.88
CA ALA A 79 -0.90 -13.72 -7.36
C ALA A 79 0.51 -13.50 -6.78
N LEU A 80 1.35 -12.72 -7.47
CA LEU A 80 2.67 -12.33 -6.99
C LEU A 80 2.58 -11.54 -5.68
N PHE A 81 1.65 -10.58 -5.58
CA PHE A 81 1.44 -9.80 -4.36
C PHE A 81 1.02 -10.67 -3.17
N GLY A 82 0.13 -11.63 -3.38
CA GLY A 82 -0.27 -12.61 -2.36
C GLY A 82 0.93 -13.42 -1.88
N SER A 83 1.69 -13.99 -2.82
CA SER A 83 2.91 -14.78 -2.56
C SER A 83 3.96 -14.01 -1.74
N GLU A 84 4.23 -12.75 -2.09
CA GLU A 84 5.19 -11.90 -1.38
C GLU A 84 4.76 -11.56 0.06
N ASN A 85 3.45 -11.49 0.30
CA ASN A 85 2.90 -11.15 1.61
C ASN A 85 2.47 -12.36 2.44
N PHE A 86 2.60 -13.58 1.91
CA PHE A 86 2.11 -14.82 2.50
C PHE A 86 0.61 -14.75 2.85
N VAL A 87 -0.13 -14.06 2.00
CA VAL A 87 -1.59 -14.10 1.96
C VAL A 87 -1.98 -14.88 0.72
N GLY A 88 -3.13 -15.55 0.76
CA GLY A 88 -3.61 -16.27 -0.41
C GLY A 88 -3.79 -15.35 -1.62
N GLU A 89 -4.33 -15.89 -2.69
CA GLU A 89 -4.69 -15.09 -3.86
C GLU A 89 -5.62 -13.95 -3.43
N LEU A 90 -5.17 -12.71 -3.64
CA LEU A 90 -6.03 -11.54 -3.48
C LEU A 90 -6.79 -11.35 -4.78
N PRO A 91 -8.10 -11.05 -4.73
CA PRO A 91 -8.82 -10.69 -5.93
C PRO A 91 -8.14 -9.48 -6.59
N PRO A 92 -8.11 -9.39 -7.93
CA PRO A 92 -7.66 -8.19 -8.61
C PRO A 92 -8.50 -7.01 -8.12
N ASP A 93 -7.86 -6.00 -7.56
CA ASP A 93 -8.55 -4.80 -7.09
C ASP A 93 -8.78 -3.87 -8.29
N PRO A 94 -10.04 -3.62 -8.71
CA PRO A 94 -10.34 -2.74 -9.83
C PRO A 94 -9.81 -1.31 -9.63
N SER A 95 -9.61 -0.89 -8.38
CA SER A 95 -9.08 0.43 -8.05
C SER A 95 -7.66 0.64 -8.56
N LEU A 96 -6.88 -0.43 -8.77
CA LEU A 96 -5.54 -0.35 -9.36
C LEU A 96 -5.56 0.32 -10.74
N LEU A 97 -6.60 0.06 -11.54
CA LEU A 97 -6.74 0.64 -12.88
C LEU A 97 -6.99 2.15 -12.87
N GLY A 98 -7.43 2.71 -11.74
CA GLY A 98 -7.71 4.13 -11.61
C GLY A 98 -6.50 4.98 -11.18
N LEU A 99 -5.42 4.36 -10.70
CA LEU A 99 -4.27 5.08 -10.17
C LEU A 99 -3.50 5.82 -11.26
N GLN A 100 -3.21 7.08 -10.98
CA GLN A 100 -2.30 7.90 -11.76
C GLN A 100 -0.84 7.67 -11.33
N PRO A 101 0.15 7.87 -12.22
CA PRO A 101 1.57 7.89 -11.83
C PRO A 101 1.85 8.74 -10.59
N GLY A 102 2.57 8.16 -9.64
CA GLY A 102 2.86 8.77 -8.32
C GLY A 102 1.80 8.50 -7.25
N GLU A 103 0.62 7.99 -7.60
CA GLU A 103 -0.38 7.57 -6.62
C GLU A 103 -0.11 6.17 -6.11
N TRP A 104 -0.66 5.86 -4.93
CA TRP A 104 -0.54 4.55 -4.31
C TRP A 104 -1.81 4.23 -3.53
N ILE A 105 -2.05 2.94 -3.32
CA ILE A 105 -3.16 2.44 -2.52
C ILE A 105 -2.60 1.63 -1.37
N ARG A 106 -3.23 1.77 -0.21
CA ARG A 106 -2.98 0.90 0.93
C ARG A 106 -3.71 -0.43 0.75
N MET A 107 -2.96 -1.53 0.81
CA MET A 107 -3.52 -2.88 0.84
C MET A 107 -3.79 -3.31 2.28
N LEU A 108 -5.02 -3.75 2.54
CA LEU A 108 -5.39 -4.35 3.81
C LEU A 108 -4.96 -5.82 3.83
N ILE A 109 -3.82 -6.09 4.45
CA ILE A 109 -3.29 -7.45 4.58
C ILE A 109 -3.73 -8.04 5.92
N PRO A 110 -4.45 -9.17 5.93
CA PRO A 110 -4.77 -9.91 7.15
C PRO A 110 -3.49 -10.35 7.89
N GLY A 111 -3.44 -10.11 9.20
CA GLY A 111 -2.23 -10.28 10.03
C GLY A 111 -1.70 -8.91 10.45
N GLY A 112 -1.92 -8.56 11.71
CA GLY A 112 -1.66 -7.21 12.24
C GLY A 112 -0.18 -6.81 12.23
N ALA A 113 0.10 -5.57 12.64
CA ALA A 113 1.43 -4.94 12.60
C ALA A 113 2.56 -5.71 13.34
N ALA A 114 2.23 -6.72 14.14
CA ALA A 114 3.19 -7.56 14.86
C ALA A 114 3.68 -8.78 14.05
N ASP A 115 3.02 -9.11 12.93
CA ASP A 115 3.37 -10.26 12.11
C ASP A 115 4.24 -9.85 10.92
N TRP A 116 5.23 -10.69 10.61
CA TRP A 116 6.08 -10.59 9.41
C TRP A 116 5.29 -10.77 8.09
N ARG A 117 4.01 -11.12 8.19
CA ARG A 117 3.06 -11.19 7.07
C ARG A 117 2.63 -9.79 6.67
N GLY A 118 2.44 -9.56 5.37
CA GLY A 118 2.02 -8.25 4.91
C GLY A 118 3.09 -7.15 5.01
N LYS A 119 4.36 -7.51 4.81
CA LYS A 119 5.46 -6.53 4.75
C LYS A 119 5.19 -5.44 3.71
N TYR A 120 4.60 -5.81 2.56
CA TYR A 120 4.15 -4.88 1.55
C TYR A 120 2.65 -4.64 1.72
N ASN A 121 2.31 -3.46 2.19
CA ASN A 121 0.92 -3.05 2.39
C ASN A 121 0.57 -1.82 1.53
N ALA A 122 1.37 -1.53 0.50
CA ALA A 122 1.08 -0.51 -0.47
C ALA A 122 1.44 -1.00 -1.88
N ILE A 123 0.60 -0.63 -2.84
CA ILE A 123 0.89 -0.74 -4.28
C ILE A 123 1.08 0.68 -4.79
N LEU A 124 2.25 0.94 -5.35
CA LEU A 124 2.63 2.24 -5.92
C LEU A 124 2.55 2.18 -7.44
N ARG A 125 1.87 3.16 -8.03
CA ARG A 125 1.81 3.39 -9.47
C ARG A 125 2.98 4.29 -9.89
N LEU A 126 3.79 3.80 -10.84
CA LEU A 126 4.96 4.50 -11.39
C LEU A 126 4.63 5.08 -12.77
N ASP A 127 5.58 5.74 -13.43
CA ASP A 127 5.42 6.18 -14.82
C ASP A 127 5.20 5.00 -15.78
N ASP A 128 4.50 5.25 -16.87
CA ASP A 128 4.22 4.24 -17.89
C ASP A 128 5.49 3.78 -18.61
N HIS A 129 5.47 2.51 -19.02
CA HIS A 129 6.51 1.94 -19.87
C HIS A 129 5.87 1.30 -21.09
N ALA A 130 6.22 1.79 -22.28
CA ALA A 130 5.64 1.35 -23.55
C ALA A 130 4.10 1.35 -23.54
N ASP A 131 3.52 2.49 -23.11
CA ASP A 131 2.07 2.73 -23.00
C ASP A 131 1.31 1.76 -22.05
N ALA A 132 2.04 1.01 -21.23
CA ALA A 132 1.48 0.11 -20.23
C ALA A 132 1.76 0.61 -18.81
N PRO A 133 0.80 0.42 -17.88
CA PRO A 133 0.95 0.90 -16.52
C PRO A 133 2.00 0.08 -15.77
N VAL A 134 2.80 0.77 -14.95
CA VAL A 134 3.86 0.16 -14.13
C VAL A 134 3.47 0.26 -12.66
N TYR A 135 3.54 -0.87 -11.96
CA TYR A 135 3.25 -0.94 -10.53
C TYR A 135 4.39 -1.61 -9.78
N THR A 136 4.47 -1.32 -8.49
CA THR A 136 5.37 -2.03 -7.59
C THR A 136 4.76 -2.18 -6.20
N PHE A 137 5.38 -3.04 -5.41
CA PHE A 137 4.99 -3.26 -4.03
C PHE A 137 5.92 -2.50 -3.12
N THR A 138 5.36 -1.83 -2.13
CA THR A 138 6.14 -1.17 -1.09
C THR A 138 5.36 -1.17 0.22
N THR A 139 5.82 -0.39 1.19
CA THR A 139 5.13 -0.17 2.46
C THR A 139 4.78 1.30 2.62
N CYS A 140 3.59 1.56 3.17
CA CYS A 140 3.22 2.87 3.70
C CYS A 140 3.31 2.91 5.24
N ARG A 141 3.82 1.84 5.86
CA ARG A 141 4.06 1.78 7.30
C ARG A 141 5.41 2.43 7.60
N ASP A 142 5.46 3.15 8.71
CA ASP A 142 6.73 3.52 9.32
C ASP A 142 7.34 2.27 9.99
N LEU A 143 8.30 1.66 9.31
CA LEU A 143 9.01 0.48 9.79
C LEU A 143 10.38 0.89 10.30
N PRO A 144 10.85 0.34 11.44
CA PRO A 144 12.16 0.71 11.96
C PRO A 144 13.25 0.38 10.92
N PRO A 145 14.16 1.33 10.62
CA PRO A 145 15.29 1.09 9.75
C PRO A 145 16.12 -0.09 10.25
N ARG A 146 16.53 -0.96 9.35
CA ARG A 146 17.35 -2.13 9.69
C ARG A 146 18.30 -2.46 8.55
N PRO A 147 19.60 -2.66 8.83
CA PRO A 147 20.52 -3.14 7.81
C PRO A 147 20.03 -4.46 7.19
N PRO A 148 20.14 -4.63 5.87
CA PRO A 148 19.88 -5.91 5.23
C PRO A 148 20.97 -6.93 5.61
N GLY A 149 20.61 -8.21 5.61
CA GLY A 149 21.59 -9.28 5.76
C GLY A 149 22.52 -9.37 4.54
N SER A 150 23.74 -9.88 4.75
CA SER A 150 24.76 -9.99 3.69
C SER A 150 24.30 -10.81 2.49
N GLU A 151 23.65 -11.96 2.72
CA GLU A 151 23.11 -12.80 1.64
C GLU A 151 22.09 -12.07 0.77
N TYR A 152 21.27 -11.19 1.37
CA TYR A 152 20.30 -10.38 0.65
C TYR A 152 20.99 -9.35 -0.25
N LEU A 153 22.01 -8.67 0.29
CA LEU A 153 22.80 -7.71 -0.46
C LEU A 153 23.57 -8.37 -1.60
N THR A 154 24.20 -9.53 -1.36
CA THR A 154 24.90 -10.29 -2.40
C THR A 154 23.97 -10.67 -3.54
N LEU A 155 22.77 -11.14 -3.23
CA LEU A 155 21.76 -11.45 -4.26
C LEU A 155 21.39 -10.21 -5.09
N ILE A 156 21.11 -9.08 -4.43
CA ILE A 156 20.76 -7.83 -5.13
C ILE A 156 21.93 -7.34 -5.98
N ALA A 157 23.15 -7.39 -5.46
CA ALA A 157 24.35 -6.97 -6.18
C ALA A 157 24.62 -7.85 -7.41
N ASN A 158 24.49 -9.17 -7.27
CA ASN A 158 24.64 -10.12 -8.38
C ASN A 158 23.54 -9.91 -9.44
N ALA A 159 22.30 -9.66 -9.03
CA ALA A 159 21.24 -9.36 -9.99
C ALA A 159 21.54 -8.06 -10.76
N ARG A 160 22.03 -7.03 -10.06
CA ARG A 160 22.39 -5.73 -10.66
C ARG A 160 23.59 -5.80 -11.59
N SER A 161 24.55 -6.70 -11.38
CA SER A 161 25.70 -6.83 -12.28
C SER A 161 25.31 -7.37 -13.67
N LEU A 162 24.09 -7.92 -13.80
CA LEU A 162 23.50 -8.31 -15.09
C LEU A 162 22.83 -7.15 -15.82
N ALA A 163 22.78 -5.95 -15.23
CA ALA A 163 22.29 -4.76 -15.91
C ALA A 163 23.26 -4.37 -17.04
N PRO A 164 22.77 -4.05 -18.25
CA PRO A 164 23.61 -3.61 -19.35
C PRO A 164 24.51 -2.44 -18.93
N THR A 165 25.80 -2.58 -19.21
CA THR A 165 26.79 -1.50 -19.03
C THR A 165 26.34 -0.27 -19.82
N GLY A 166 26.10 0.84 -19.11
CA GLY A 166 25.55 2.08 -19.68
C GLY A 166 24.10 2.42 -19.28
N GLN A 167 23.38 1.50 -18.63
CA GLN A 167 22.05 1.76 -18.04
C GLN A 167 22.06 1.79 -16.50
N SER A 168 23.20 1.51 -15.87
CA SER A 168 23.35 1.61 -14.42
C SER A 168 23.74 3.04 -14.03
N PRO A 169 22.90 3.81 -13.31
CA PRO A 169 23.36 5.02 -12.65
C PRO A 169 24.46 4.64 -11.66
N THR A 170 25.59 5.36 -11.71
CA THR A 170 26.64 5.27 -10.70
C THR A 170 26.04 5.66 -9.34
N TRP A 171 25.94 4.70 -8.42
CA TRP A 171 25.46 4.93 -7.06
C TRP A 171 26.37 5.96 -6.36
N GLN A 172 25.82 7.12 -5.99
CA GLN A 172 26.49 8.19 -5.23
C GLN A 172 25.66 8.61 -4.00
N GLY A 173 24.96 7.67 -3.36
CA GLY A 173 24.05 8.00 -2.25
C GLY A 173 24.73 7.95 -0.87
N ASP A 174 24.69 9.07 -0.14
CA ASP A 174 24.91 9.12 1.31
C ASP A 174 23.81 8.33 2.08
N PRO A 175 24.04 7.93 3.35
CA PRO A 175 23.04 7.24 4.16
C PRO A 175 21.72 8.03 4.27
N PRO A 176 20.57 7.33 4.39
CA PRO A 176 19.25 7.94 4.26
C PRO A 176 19.01 9.00 5.34
N GLN A 177 18.59 10.20 4.90
CA GLN A 177 17.96 11.18 5.78
C GLN A 177 16.47 10.85 5.96
N THR A 178 15.95 11.19 7.13
CA THR A 178 14.56 10.96 7.54
C THR A 178 13.58 11.70 6.59
N PRO A 179 12.54 11.04 6.05
CA PRO A 179 11.60 11.70 5.14
C PRO A 179 10.72 12.76 5.85
N ASP A 180 10.33 13.79 5.10
CA ASP A 180 9.34 14.81 5.49
C ASP A 180 7.93 14.17 5.59
N PRO A 181 7.26 14.27 6.75
CA PRO A 181 5.93 13.67 6.98
C PRO A 181 4.77 14.32 6.19
N SER A 182 5.01 15.36 5.39
CA SER A 182 3.96 16.11 4.67
C SER A 182 3.61 15.58 3.26
N ALA A 183 4.25 14.51 2.79
CA ALA A 183 3.94 13.91 1.50
C ALA A 183 2.50 13.36 1.40
N ARG A 184 1.78 13.81 0.37
CA ARG A 184 0.32 13.69 0.19
C ARG A 184 -0.18 12.23 0.20
N ARG A 185 -1.25 11.99 0.97
CA ARG A 185 -2.02 10.74 1.03
C ARG A 185 -3.03 10.70 -0.12
N GLY A 186 -3.00 9.64 -0.92
CA GLY A 186 -4.15 9.23 -1.71
C GLY A 186 -4.89 8.15 -0.94
N ASP A 187 -5.95 8.50 -0.22
CA ASP A 187 -6.80 7.53 0.45
C ASP A 187 -7.80 6.96 -0.57
N ALA A 188 -7.48 5.80 -1.15
CA ALA A 188 -8.44 5.00 -1.89
C ALA A 188 -9.36 4.26 -0.90
N TRP A 189 -10.65 4.58 -0.97
CA TRP A 189 -11.72 4.08 -0.11
C TRP A 189 -12.09 2.64 -0.40
N TYR A 190 -12.00 1.76 0.61
CA TYR A 190 -13.04 0.77 0.94
C TYR A 190 -12.90 0.33 2.41
N GLY A 191 -13.95 0.58 3.21
CA GLY A 191 -14.26 -0.21 4.41
C GLY A 191 -13.40 -0.04 5.66
N SER A 192 -13.15 1.19 6.14
CA SER A 192 -12.92 1.42 7.58
C SER A 192 -13.24 2.87 7.92
N LEU A 193 -14.19 3.08 8.84
CA LEU A 193 -14.64 4.38 9.30
C LEU A 193 -13.55 5.05 10.15
N ALA A 194 -12.71 5.87 9.52
CA ALA A 194 -11.93 6.92 10.17
C ALA A 194 -11.59 8.01 9.15
N PRO A 195 -12.09 9.26 9.29
CA PRO A 195 -11.69 10.36 8.44
C PRO A 195 -10.45 11.07 9.01
N THR A 196 -9.50 11.41 8.15
CA THR A 196 -8.42 12.37 8.46
C THR A 196 -8.54 13.65 7.65
N ASP A 197 -9.76 14.14 7.49
CA ASP A 197 -10.06 15.40 6.81
C ASP A 197 -11.56 15.59 6.87
N GLY A 198 -12.02 16.70 7.47
CA GLY A 198 -13.42 16.98 7.79
C GLY A 198 -14.36 17.17 6.60
N ARG A 199 -14.44 16.20 5.68
CA ARG A 199 -15.45 16.09 4.63
C ARG A 199 -16.25 14.82 4.89
N GLY A 200 -17.55 14.98 5.12
CA GLY A 200 -18.46 13.89 5.50
C GLY A 200 -18.60 12.80 4.45
N VAL A 201 -19.06 11.62 4.88
CA VAL A 201 -19.40 10.49 4.02
C VAL A 201 -20.91 10.51 3.80
N SER A 202 -21.36 10.63 2.55
CA SER A 202 -22.76 10.40 2.19
C SER A 202 -23.03 8.90 2.03
N LEU A 203 -24.09 8.39 2.68
CA LEU A 203 -24.61 7.06 2.38
C LEU A 203 -25.46 7.11 1.09
N PRO A 204 -25.46 6.08 0.24
CA PRO A 204 -26.42 5.97 -0.84
C PRO A 204 -27.85 5.89 -0.27
N ALA A 205 -28.80 6.57 -0.93
CA ALA A 205 -30.18 6.76 -0.46
C ALA A 205 -30.94 5.45 -0.17
N GLU A 206 -30.53 4.32 -0.77
CA GLU A 206 -31.14 3.00 -0.55
C GLU A 206 -30.77 2.35 0.80
N LEU A 207 -29.79 2.89 1.53
CA LEU A 207 -29.36 2.38 2.84
C LEU A 207 -29.74 3.30 4.01
N ALA A 208 -30.48 4.38 3.74
CA ALA A 208 -31.00 5.23 4.80
C ALA A 208 -32.14 4.51 5.54
N PRO A 209 -32.07 4.33 6.87
CA PRO A 209 -33.17 3.77 7.62
C PRO A 209 -34.41 4.67 7.49
N THR A 210 -35.57 4.09 7.27
CA THR A 210 -36.85 4.82 7.11
C THR A 210 -37.35 5.47 8.40
N GLU A 211 -36.72 5.18 9.54
CA GLU A 211 -36.95 5.85 10.82
C GLU A 211 -35.60 6.19 11.48
N PRO A 212 -35.49 7.34 12.19
CA PRO A 212 -34.28 7.69 12.90
C PRO A 212 -34.02 6.67 14.01
N ALA A 213 -32.99 5.85 13.85
CA ALA A 213 -32.52 4.97 14.92
C ALA A 213 -31.81 5.82 15.98
N ASP A 214 -32.32 5.85 17.21
CA ASP A 214 -31.70 6.58 18.33
C ASP A 214 -30.35 5.99 18.79
N ARG A 215 -29.92 4.87 18.19
CA ARG A 215 -28.71 4.14 18.55
C ARG A 215 -27.96 3.59 17.33
N ALA A 216 -26.64 3.63 17.39
CA ALA A 216 -25.75 2.95 16.47
C ALA A 216 -24.88 1.93 17.20
N ARG A 217 -24.54 0.82 16.53
CA ARG A 217 -23.56 -0.14 17.02
C ARG A 217 -22.18 0.20 16.44
N VAL A 218 -21.24 0.55 17.31
CA VAL A 218 -19.85 0.82 16.94
C VAL A 218 -19.01 -0.41 17.27
N VAL A 219 -18.25 -0.91 16.30
CA VAL A 219 -17.33 -2.05 16.47
C VAL A 219 -15.90 -1.54 16.44
N ASP A 220 -15.13 -1.88 17.47
CA ASP A 220 -13.69 -1.62 17.50
C ASP A 220 -12.98 -2.61 16.55
N PRO A 221 -12.29 -2.13 15.50
CA PRO A 221 -11.66 -3.00 14.51
C PRO A 221 -10.43 -3.74 15.06
N MET A 222 -9.82 -3.24 16.14
CA MET A 222 -8.63 -3.86 16.74
C MET A 222 -8.99 -4.96 17.73
N THR A 223 -10.15 -4.85 18.39
CA THR A 223 -10.55 -5.79 19.46
C THR A 223 -11.79 -6.62 19.12
N GLY A 224 -12.51 -6.28 18.05
CA GLY A 224 -13.78 -6.91 17.67
C GLY A 224 -14.94 -6.63 18.63
N ARG A 225 -14.72 -5.82 19.67
CA ARG A 225 -15.75 -5.49 20.67
C ARG A 225 -16.72 -4.47 20.10
N SER A 226 -18.02 -4.72 20.29
CA SER A 226 -19.07 -3.78 19.90
C SER A 226 -19.66 -3.05 21.11
N ARG A 227 -20.01 -1.78 20.95
CA ARG A 227 -20.84 -1.04 21.91
C ARG A 227 -21.96 -0.30 21.19
N GLU A 228 -23.12 -0.18 21.83
CA GLU A 228 -24.16 0.74 21.37
C GLU A 228 -23.83 2.17 21.83
N VAL A 229 -24.04 3.14 20.95
CA VAL A 229 -23.93 4.56 21.24
C VAL A 229 -25.23 5.25 20.86
N GLY A 230 -25.69 6.18 21.70
CA GLY A 230 -26.85 7.02 21.37
C GLY A 230 -26.49 8.01 20.27
N LEU A 231 -27.40 8.21 19.32
CA LEU A 231 -27.28 9.25 18.31
C LEU A 231 -28.06 10.48 18.76
N ARG A 232 -27.48 11.67 18.62
CA ARG A 232 -28.18 12.95 18.81
C ARG A 232 -28.14 13.73 17.51
N PHE A 233 -29.29 14.10 16.96
CA PHE A 233 -29.33 14.84 15.71
C PHE A 233 -29.32 16.35 15.94
N GLU A 234 -28.52 17.07 15.17
CA GLU A 234 -28.51 18.54 15.04
C GLU A 234 -28.67 18.90 13.56
N GLY A 235 -29.89 19.23 13.15
CA GLY A 235 -30.23 19.38 11.74
C GLY A 235 -30.19 18.04 11.00
N GLU A 236 -29.59 18.03 9.81
CA GLU A 236 -29.38 16.80 9.02
C GLU A 236 -28.19 15.97 9.52
N GLN A 237 -27.52 16.36 10.62
CA GLN A 237 -26.31 15.74 11.12
C GLN A 237 -26.55 14.91 12.39
N ALA A 238 -26.14 13.64 12.41
CA ALA A 238 -26.10 12.86 13.64
C ALA A 238 -24.77 13.07 14.39
N LEU A 239 -24.81 13.50 15.64
CA LEU A 239 -23.68 13.60 16.56
C LEU A 239 -23.63 12.37 17.48
N ILE A 240 -22.46 11.76 17.59
CA ILE A 240 -22.20 10.68 18.55
C ILE A 240 -21.57 11.28 19.79
N GLY A 241 -22.38 11.55 20.82
CA GLY A 241 -21.90 12.12 22.08
C GLY A 241 -21.23 11.07 22.98
N GLN A 242 -19.99 11.34 23.41
CA GLN A 242 -19.35 10.59 24.51
C GLN A 242 -19.63 11.29 25.84
N ARG A 243 -20.03 10.53 26.88
CA ARG A 243 -20.20 11.03 28.25
C ARG A 243 -18.85 11.54 28.78
N ASP A 244 -18.84 12.77 29.31
CA ASP A 244 -17.65 13.43 29.86
C ASP A 244 -16.87 12.53 30.84
N ARG A 245 -15.58 12.34 30.58
CA ARG A 245 -14.59 11.98 31.61
C ARG A 245 -13.57 13.12 31.71
N PRO A 246 -13.15 13.53 32.93
CA PRO A 246 -12.40 14.75 33.16
C PRO A 246 -10.89 14.63 32.89
N SER A 247 -10.45 13.78 31.96
CA SER A 247 -9.05 13.71 31.57
C SER A 247 -8.94 13.49 30.07
N GLY A 248 -8.39 14.49 29.39
CA GLY A 248 -8.18 14.63 27.94
C GLY A 248 -8.48 13.40 27.08
N SER A 249 -9.47 13.53 26.21
CA SER A 249 -9.71 12.56 25.13
C SER A 249 -10.11 13.30 23.85
N ASP A 250 -9.56 12.81 22.74
CA ASP A 250 -9.90 13.23 21.38
C ASP A 250 -11.39 13.03 21.09
N ARG A 251 -12.00 14.03 20.46
CA ARG A 251 -13.40 13.98 20.02
C ARG A 251 -13.48 13.22 18.70
N LEU A 252 -14.24 12.14 18.65
CA LEU A 252 -14.65 11.51 17.39
C LEU A 252 -15.97 12.15 16.95
N LEU A 253 -15.91 13.04 15.95
CA LEU A 253 -17.10 13.57 15.29
C LEU A 253 -17.40 12.69 14.07
N ILE A 254 -18.55 12.01 14.07
CA ILE A 254 -19.09 11.37 12.87
C ILE A 254 -20.25 12.25 12.42
N LEU A 255 -20.23 12.70 11.17
CA LEU A 255 -21.31 13.49 10.56
C LEU A 255 -22.06 12.57 9.59
N ILE A 256 -23.34 12.32 9.87
CA ILE A 256 -24.23 11.57 8.97
C ILE A 256 -25.17 12.60 8.35
N ASP A 257 -25.11 12.83 7.03
CA ASP A 257 -25.93 13.81 6.30
C ASP A 257 -27.25 13.15 5.83
N HIS A 258 -28.38 13.59 6.36
CA HIS A 258 -29.71 13.06 6.04
C HIS A 258 -30.43 13.97 5.04
N ARG A 259 -30.22 13.77 3.73
CA ARG A 259 -31.05 14.45 2.73
C ARG A 259 -32.38 13.72 2.56
N ALA A 260 -33.47 14.39 2.91
CA ALA A 260 -34.81 13.93 2.56
C ALA A 260 -35.03 14.10 1.05
N SER A 261 -35.39 13.02 0.36
CA SER A 261 -35.85 13.05 -1.03
C SER A 261 -37.17 13.82 -1.10
N SER A 262 -37.14 15.01 -1.69
CA SER A 262 -38.33 15.74 -2.16
C SER A 262 -38.43 15.68 -3.67
#